data_AF-A0A536QRU8-F1
#
_entry.id   AF-A0A536QRU8-F1
#
_cell.length_a   1.000
_cell.length_b   1.000
_cell.length_c   1.000
_cell.angle_alpha   90.00
_cell.angle_beta   90.00
_cell.angle_gamma   90.00
#
_symmetry.space_group_name_H-M   'P 1'
#
loop_
_entity.id
_entity.type
_entity.pdbx_description
1 polymer ?
#
loop_
_entity_poly.entity_id
_entity_poly.type
_entity_poly.pdbx_seq_one_letter_code
_entity_poly.pdbx_strand_id
1 'polypeptide(L)'
;MAEIDMGVYNRLFPYYIEACAVTQYHKRGAKPGGWGGHATIFMSGAEIDPGAGYPRLRLASAGADLPSSDSGVGVSVNQIFTNVNWVAVPGRLDFFRGGLGADQVLDNSFYEAAVHRATSAGWFDGIAVRDALVRQKPHGMPLQEFVVRHSIGTDFAMNFARTAYCARQPLTREALGRAIAYLNAVNESARARGYIWDAYTNNCSHVVHNAVAAAGVWDPKETRSPGPTSVVRDVMSVAKAIALGRMSDFSFPANTFVRLYEAGNERPIEDAVAASRNHDVARTMSDGWLSTGPGALIATYPMHDGDRNRLFAAGRDPFLFSVPMLWDKEEKFRRLTRTPPSAVTDLYANLTHFRDRYLKALATQPANNGDTFGERFRERLAQELQRTQSLIAEYRVLDGANRG
;
A
#
# COMPACT_ATOMS: atom_id res chain seq x y z
N MET A 1 -18.58 3.77 -8.65
CA MET A 1 -18.35 3.32 -7.26
C MET A 1 -18.51 4.56 -6.39
N ALA A 2 -19.27 4.51 -5.30
CA ALA A 2 -19.34 5.62 -4.37
C ALA A 2 -17.92 5.85 -3.79
N GLU A 3 -17.45 7.09 -3.79
CA GLU A 3 -16.16 7.45 -3.22
C GLU A 3 -16.24 7.30 -1.70
N ILE A 4 -15.31 6.57 -1.09
CA ILE A 4 -15.25 6.43 0.37
C ILE A 4 -15.02 7.82 0.95
N ASP A 5 -15.89 8.27 1.86
CA ASP A 5 -15.62 9.47 2.66
C ASP A 5 -14.39 9.20 3.54
N MET A 6 -13.25 9.74 3.09
CA MET A 6 -11.97 9.53 3.75
C MET A 6 -11.91 10.19 5.12
N GLY A 7 -12.69 11.25 5.37
CA GLY A 7 -12.75 11.88 6.69
C GLY A 7 -13.44 10.97 7.71
N VAL A 8 -14.56 10.36 7.31
CA VAL A 8 -15.25 9.35 8.14
C VAL A 8 -14.36 8.12 8.33
N TYR A 9 -13.75 7.61 7.26
CA TYR A 9 -12.87 6.45 7.35
C TYR A 9 -11.68 6.71 8.31
N ASN A 10 -10.98 7.84 8.14
CA ASN A 10 -9.79 8.16 8.94
C ASN A 10 -10.13 8.40 10.42
N ARG A 11 -11.34 8.86 10.74
CA ARG A 11 -11.81 8.98 12.12
C ARG A 11 -11.96 7.61 12.79
N LEU A 12 -12.55 6.65 12.07
CA LEU A 12 -12.77 5.28 12.58
C LEU A 12 -11.50 4.42 12.57
N PHE A 13 -10.61 4.65 11.60
CA PHE A 13 -9.38 3.91 11.41
C PHE A 13 -8.20 4.86 11.15
N PRO A 14 -7.67 5.53 12.19
CA PRO A 14 -6.64 6.56 12.02
C PRO A 14 -5.27 6.03 11.59
N TYR A 15 -4.99 4.75 11.85
CA TYR A 15 -3.73 4.09 11.51
C TYR A 15 -3.99 2.98 10.49
N TYR A 16 -3.43 3.13 9.29
CA TYR A 16 -3.51 2.10 8.25
C TYR A 16 -2.37 2.21 7.25
N ILE A 17 -2.12 1.09 6.56
CA ILE A 17 -1.32 1.05 5.35
C ILE A 17 -2.24 0.74 4.18
N GLU A 18 -2.01 1.41 3.07
CA GLU A 18 -2.69 1.19 1.81
C GLU A 18 -1.64 0.85 0.75
N ALA A 19 -1.54 -0.45 0.40
CA ALA A 19 -0.59 -0.92 -0.60
C ALA A 19 -1.24 -0.89 -1.98
N CYS A 20 -0.57 -0.21 -2.91
CA CYS A 20 -1.10 0.07 -4.24
C CYS A 20 -0.26 -0.62 -5.33
N ALA A 21 -0.95 -1.29 -6.25
CA ALA A 21 -0.40 -1.68 -7.53
C ALA A 21 -0.86 -0.66 -8.58
N VAL A 22 0.08 -0.06 -9.30
CA VAL A 22 -0.23 0.97 -10.31
C VAL A 22 0.10 0.49 -11.72
N THR A 23 -0.71 0.92 -12.69
CA THR A 23 -0.59 0.54 -14.10
C THR A 23 0.73 0.99 -14.73
N GLN A 24 1.03 0.51 -15.93
CA GLN A 24 2.20 0.95 -16.71
C GLN A 24 2.19 2.47 -16.92
N TYR A 25 3.35 3.11 -16.73
CA TYR A 25 3.54 4.52 -17.06
C TYR A 25 3.55 4.73 -18.57
N HIS A 26 2.83 5.73 -19.07
CA HIS A 26 2.82 6.04 -20.50
C HIS A 26 2.63 7.54 -20.75
N LYS A 27 3.74 8.25 -20.95
CA LYS A 27 3.74 9.63 -21.44
C LYS A 27 3.55 9.65 -22.95
N ARG A 28 2.65 10.50 -23.46
CA ARG A 28 2.38 10.61 -24.90
C ARG A 28 3.64 11.04 -25.64
N GLY A 29 3.92 10.41 -26.77
CA GLY A 29 5.12 10.67 -27.58
C GLY A 29 6.42 10.09 -27.00
N ALA A 30 6.38 9.37 -25.88
CA ALA A 30 7.54 8.69 -25.30
C ALA A 30 7.33 7.17 -25.28
N LYS A 31 8.43 6.42 -25.13
CA LYS A 31 8.36 4.97 -24.92
C LYS A 31 7.65 4.68 -23.59
N PRO A 32 6.65 3.77 -23.56
CA PRO A 32 6.03 3.34 -22.31
C PRO A 32 7.05 2.76 -21.32
N GLY A 33 6.74 2.89 -20.03
CA GLY A 33 7.53 2.29 -18.95
C GLY A 33 7.44 0.76 -18.93
N GLY A 34 8.07 0.13 -17.93
CA GLY A 34 8.04 -1.32 -17.76
C GLY A 34 6.62 -1.88 -17.59
N TRP A 35 6.36 -3.04 -18.20
CA TRP A 35 5.07 -3.74 -18.16
C TRP A 35 4.72 -4.29 -16.76
N GLY A 36 5.70 -4.39 -15.86
CA GLY A 36 5.48 -4.81 -14.46
C GLY A 36 4.62 -3.85 -13.63
N GLY A 37 4.36 -2.63 -14.12
CA GLY A 37 3.68 -1.59 -13.36
C GLY A 37 4.62 -0.96 -12.32
N HIS A 38 4.06 -0.53 -11.19
CA HIS A 38 4.83 -0.05 -10.03
C HIS A 38 4.05 -0.32 -8.74
N ALA A 39 4.72 -0.31 -7.59
CA ALA A 39 4.10 -0.52 -6.27
C ALA A 39 4.41 0.66 -5.35
N THR A 40 3.40 1.11 -4.62
CA THR A 40 3.55 2.17 -3.62
C THR A 40 2.78 1.84 -2.35
N ILE A 41 3.04 2.57 -1.27
CA ILE A 41 2.19 2.57 -0.07
C ILE A 41 1.75 3.98 0.25
N PHE A 42 0.55 4.11 0.79
CA PHE A 42 0.10 5.28 1.52
C PHE A 42 -0.11 4.91 2.99
N MET A 43 0.34 5.75 3.91
CA MET A 43 0.34 5.47 5.35
C MET A 43 -0.35 6.60 6.11
N SER A 44 -1.50 6.31 6.72
CA SER A 44 -2.14 7.24 7.67
C SER A 44 -1.59 7.02 9.07
N GLY A 45 -1.38 8.11 9.81
CA GLY A 45 -0.69 8.09 11.11
C GLY A 45 0.84 8.10 11.01
N ALA A 46 1.38 8.35 9.81
CA ALA A 46 2.79 8.62 9.57
C ALA A 46 2.98 10.09 9.16
N GLU A 47 4.13 10.66 9.49
CA GLU A 47 4.56 12.00 9.09
C GLU A 47 6.00 11.93 8.56
N ILE A 48 6.36 12.83 7.65
CA ILE A 48 7.76 13.02 7.24
C ILE A 48 8.54 13.62 8.41
N ASP A 49 9.77 13.16 8.63
CA ASP A 49 10.71 13.77 9.58
C ASP A 49 11.56 14.85 8.87
N PRO A 50 11.20 16.15 8.97
CA PRO A 50 11.89 17.21 8.23
C PRO A 50 13.33 17.43 8.74
N GLY A 51 13.65 16.99 9.95
CA GLY A 51 14.98 17.19 10.55
C GLY A 51 16.04 16.19 10.06
N ALA A 52 15.65 15.14 9.33
CA ALA A 52 16.57 14.08 8.95
C ALA A 52 17.53 14.46 7.81
N GLY A 53 17.17 15.42 6.95
CA GLY A 53 17.95 15.81 5.76
C GLY A 53 17.96 14.76 4.64
N TYR A 54 17.05 13.80 4.70
CA TYR A 54 16.72 12.80 3.66
C TYR A 54 15.35 12.17 3.98
N PRO A 55 14.72 11.44 3.05
CA PRO A 55 13.43 10.79 3.30
C PRO A 55 13.49 9.85 4.51
N ARG A 56 12.79 10.27 5.57
CA ARG A 56 12.59 9.52 6.82
C ARG A 56 11.17 9.79 7.31
N LEU A 57 10.56 8.78 7.93
CA LEU A 57 9.23 8.87 8.52
C LEU A 57 9.31 8.78 10.04
N ARG A 58 8.29 9.33 10.69
CA ARG A 58 8.00 9.11 12.10
C ARG A 58 6.51 8.89 12.28
N LEU A 59 6.13 8.31 13.42
CA LEU A 59 4.72 8.26 13.79
C LEU A 59 4.18 9.69 13.93
N ALA A 60 2.94 9.87 13.52
CA ALA A 60 2.24 11.13 13.69
C ALA A 60 2.20 11.53 15.18
N SER A 61 2.30 12.83 15.41
CA SER A 61 2.26 13.39 16.75
C SER A 61 0.87 13.24 17.37
N ALA A 62 0.76 13.28 18.71
CA ALA A 62 -0.52 13.10 19.39
C ALA A 62 -1.57 14.19 19.04
N GLY A 63 -1.13 15.36 18.55
CA GLY A 63 -1.99 16.46 18.11
C GLY A 63 -2.21 16.53 16.59
N ALA A 64 -1.77 15.52 15.83
CA ALA A 64 -1.96 15.50 14.39
C ALA A 64 -3.45 15.38 14.01
N ASP A 65 -3.88 16.11 13.00
CA ASP A 65 -5.22 15.99 12.41
C ASP A 65 -5.31 14.73 11.54
N LEU A 66 -5.31 13.57 12.18
CA LEU A 66 -5.50 12.27 11.53
C LEU A 66 -6.87 12.13 10.83
N PRO A 67 -7.97 12.71 11.35
CA PRO A 67 -9.26 12.67 10.66
C PRO A 67 -9.29 13.41 9.30
N SER A 68 -8.36 14.33 9.01
CA SER A 68 -8.29 14.98 7.71
C SER A 68 -8.22 13.94 6.58
N SER A 69 -9.01 14.15 5.51
CA SER A 69 -9.02 13.27 4.33
C SER A 69 -7.68 13.22 3.59
N ASP A 70 -6.86 14.25 3.79
CA ASP A 70 -5.51 14.36 3.23
C ASP A 70 -4.42 13.90 4.21
N SER A 71 -4.77 13.44 5.41
CA SER A 71 -3.77 13.00 6.40
C SER A 71 -3.00 11.77 5.93
N GLY A 72 -1.68 11.78 6.15
CA GLY A 72 -0.78 10.67 5.88
C GLY A 72 0.33 11.00 4.88
N VAL A 73 1.07 9.96 4.52
CA VAL A 73 2.25 10.06 3.65
C VAL A 73 2.24 8.96 2.62
N GLY A 74 2.45 9.33 1.36
CA GLY A 74 2.75 8.40 0.29
C GLY A 74 4.23 8.06 0.23
N VAL A 75 4.57 6.80 0.01
CA VAL A 75 5.94 6.30 -0.13
C VAL A 75 6.08 5.56 -1.45
N SER A 76 7.13 5.89 -2.19
CA SER A 76 7.46 5.28 -3.47
C SER A 76 8.96 4.99 -3.59
N VAL A 77 9.28 3.92 -4.31
CA VAL A 77 10.64 3.46 -4.61
C VAL A 77 10.98 3.80 -6.05
N ASN A 78 12.18 4.33 -6.30
CA ASN A 78 12.61 4.65 -7.67
C ASN A 78 14.01 4.13 -7.99
N GLN A 79 14.13 3.43 -9.11
CA GLN A 79 15.40 2.87 -9.60
C GLN A 79 16.49 3.91 -9.92
N ILE A 80 16.09 5.19 -10.06
CA ILE A 80 17.02 6.28 -10.37
C ILE A 80 17.82 6.73 -9.14
N PHE A 81 17.35 6.45 -7.93
CA PHE A 81 18.02 6.85 -6.69
C PHE A 81 19.30 6.04 -6.46
N THR A 82 20.25 6.61 -5.72
CA THR A 82 21.54 5.95 -5.43
C THR A 82 21.92 5.95 -3.95
N ASN A 83 21.36 6.83 -3.13
CA ASN A 83 21.65 6.93 -1.70
C ASN A 83 20.42 6.69 -0.80
N VAL A 84 19.24 6.51 -1.39
CA VAL A 84 18.00 6.14 -0.71
C VAL A 84 17.26 5.13 -1.57
N ASN A 85 16.40 4.33 -0.95
CA ASN A 85 15.56 3.36 -1.64
C ASN A 85 14.20 3.97 -2.01
N TRP A 86 13.63 4.76 -1.10
CA TRP A 86 12.32 5.37 -1.27
C TRP A 86 12.31 6.87 -0.93
N VAL A 87 11.30 7.55 -1.47
CA VAL A 87 10.94 8.95 -1.20
C VAL A 87 9.54 9.02 -0.57
N ALA A 88 9.27 10.09 0.17
CA ALA A 88 7.98 10.34 0.81
C ALA A 88 7.36 11.65 0.30
N VAL A 89 6.04 11.64 0.15
CA VAL A 89 5.23 12.78 -0.30
C VAL A 89 4.10 12.98 0.70
N PRO A 90 3.93 14.19 1.26
CA PRO A 90 2.85 14.44 2.20
C PRO A 90 1.52 14.43 1.45
N GLY A 91 0.47 13.97 2.12
CA GLY A 91 -0.89 14.15 1.63
C GLY A 91 -1.31 13.14 0.56
N ARG A 92 -2.59 12.79 0.59
CA ARG A 92 -3.22 11.93 -0.42
C ARG A 92 -3.37 12.67 -1.75
N LEU A 93 -3.73 13.94 -1.70
CA LEU A 93 -3.96 14.79 -2.86
C LEU A 93 -2.69 14.97 -3.69
N ASP A 94 -1.57 15.30 -3.05
CA ASP A 94 -0.29 15.48 -3.75
C ASP A 94 0.29 14.14 -4.22
N PHE A 95 0.22 13.09 -3.39
CA PHE A 95 0.76 11.79 -3.75
C PHE A 95 0.03 11.15 -4.95
N PHE A 96 -1.30 11.12 -4.92
CA PHE A 96 -2.09 10.51 -5.98
C PHE A 96 -2.39 11.47 -7.13
N ARG A 97 -2.84 12.70 -6.84
CA ARG A 97 -3.33 13.63 -7.86
C ARG A 97 -2.39 14.80 -8.14
N GLY A 98 -1.27 14.98 -7.44
CA GLY A 98 -0.35 16.11 -7.67
C GLY A 98 -1.00 17.48 -7.48
N GLY A 99 -2.07 17.56 -6.67
CA GLY A 99 -2.89 18.76 -6.52
C GLY A 99 -3.97 18.96 -7.58
N LEU A 100 -4.14 18.03 -8.54
CA LEU A 100 -5.12 18.15 -9.63
C LEU A 100 -6.53 17.83 -9.14
N GLY A 101 -7.42 18.83 -9.23
CA GLY A 101 -8.85 18.67 -9.00
C GLY A 101 -9.52 17.81 -10.07
N ALA A 102 -10.69 17.26 -9.76
CA ALA A 102 -11.43 16.39 -10.67
C ALA A 102 -11.77 17.05 -12.02
N ASP A 103 -12.01 18.36 -12.01
CA ASP A 103 -12.44 19.12 -13.20
C ASP A 103 -11.35 19.91 -13.92
N GLN A 104 -10.12 19.85 -13.41
CA GLN A 104 -8.99 20.53 -14.02
C GLN A 104 -8.43 19.72 -15.20
N VAL A 105 -7.78 20.40 -16.14
CA VAL A 105 -7.09 19.75 -17.27
C VAL A 105 -5.63 19.55 -16.91
N LEU A 106 -5.12 18.34 -17.12
CA LEU A 106 -3.69 18.06 -17.07
C LEU A 106 -3.04 18.44 -18.41
N ASP A 107 -2.50 19.65 -18.46
CA ASP A 107 -1.69 20.17 -19.56
C ASP A 107 -0.28 20.56 -19.10
N ASN A 108 0.53 21.12 -20.01
CA ASN A 108 1.89 21.55 -19.68
C ASN A 108 1.92 22.59 -18.55
N SER A 109 0.95 23.52 -18.49
CA SER A 109 0.95 24.55 -17.45
C SER A 109 0.72 23.93 -16.07
N PHE A 110 -0.24 23.00 -15.95
CA PHE A 110 -0.47 22.29 -14.70
C PHE A 110 0.74 21.42 -14.31
N TYR A 111 1.34 20.72 -15.28
CA TYR A 111 2.53 19.92 -15.06
C TYR A 111 3.69 20.75 -14.50
N GLU A 112 3.98 21.90 -15.11
CA GLU A 112 5.02 22.82 -14.63
C GLU A 112 4.71 23.37 -13.22
N ALA A 113 3.44 23.68 -12.93
CA ALA A 113 3.02 24.10 -11.59
C ALA A 113 3.22 22.98 -10.55
N ALA A 114 2.95 21.72 -10.90
CA ALA A 114 3.19 20.57 -10.03
C ALA A 114 4.69 20.36 -9.79
N VAL A 115 5.54 20.50 -10.82
CA VAL A 115 7.01 20.46 -10.69
C VAL A 115 7.50 21.55 -9.75
N HIS A 116 7.04 22.79 -9.94
CA HIS A 116 7.43 23.91 -9.09
C HIS A 116 7.03 23.66 -7.64
N ARG A 117 5.77 23.25 -7.39
CA ARG A 117 5.27 22.94 -6.04
C ARG A 117 6.13 21.89 -5.32
N ALA A 118 6.41 20.77 -5.99
CA ALA A 118 7.20 19.68 -5.44
C ALA A 118 8.67 20.09 -5.20
N THR A 119 9.23 20.91 -6.10
CA THR A 119 10.60 21.42 -5.96
C THR A 119 10.69 22.41 -4.79
N SER A 120 9.76 23.36 -4.69
CA SER A 120 9.73 24.33 -3.59
C SER A 120 9.46 23.68 -2.24
N ALA A 121 8.74 22.56 -2.21
CA ALA A 121 8.48 21.80 -0.99
C ALA A 121 9.64 20.87 -0.58
N GLY A 122 10.71 20.77 -1.38
CA GLY A 122 11.90 19.98 -1.03
C GLY A 122 11.66 18.47 -0.93
N TRP A 123 10.63 17.92 -1.59
CA TRP A 123 10.26 16.49 -1.43
C TRP A 123 11.37 15.52 -1.84
N PHE A 124 12.32 15.96 -2.67
CA PHE A 124 13.45 15.17 -3.15
C PHE A 124 14.80 15.65 -2.58
N ASP A 125 14.77 16.47 -1.53
CA ASP A 125 16.00 16.95 -0.88
C ASP A 125 16.78 15.79 -0.24
N GLY A 126 18.10 15.85 -0.36
CA GLY A 126 19.00 14.81 0.12
C GLY A 126 19.01 13.53 -0.73
N ILE A 127 18.28 13.48 -1.86
CA ILE A 127 18.26 12.33 -2.78
C ILE A 127 19.29 12.53 -3.90
N ALA A 128 20.20 11.56 -4.02
CA ALA A 128 21.14 11.45 -5.12
C ALA A 128 20.59 10.48 -6.20
N VAL A 129 20.94 10.76 -7.46
CA VAL A 129 20.56 9.93 -8.61
C VAL A 129 21.76 9.50 -9.42
N ARG A 130 21.59 8.47 -10.27
CA ARG A 130 22.67 7.89 -11.08
C ARG A 130 23.34 8.93 -12.00
N ASP A 131 24.67 8.92 -12.09
CA ASP A 131 25.43 9.84 -12.95
C ASP A 131 25.00 9.83 -14.42
N ALA A 132 24.62 8.65 -14.93
CA ALA A 132 24.13 8.51 -16.29
C ALA A 132 22.83 9.30 -16.54
N LEU A 133 22.00 9.46 -15.50
CA LEU A 133 20.82 10.30 -15.54
C LEU A 133 21.21 11.78 -15.38
N VAL A 134 22.12 12.10 -14.46
CA VAL A 134 22.62 13.49 -14.28
C VAL A 134 23.18 14.06 -15.58
N ARG A 135 23.90 13.25 -16.38
CA ARG A 135 24.42 13.67 -17.70
C ARG A 135 23.35 14.03 -18.73
N GLN A 136 22.10 13.62 -18.53
CA GLN A 136 20.96 13.95 -19.40
C GLN A 136 20.24 15.23 -18.97
N LYS A 137 20.64 15.82 -17.83
CA LYS A 137 20.02 17.03 -17.30
C LYS A 137 20.23 18.21 -18.26
N PRO A 138 19.18 18.93 -18.66
CA PRO A 138 19.31 20.14 -19.46
C PRO A 138 20.26 21.17 -18.83
N HIS A 139 20.96 21.92 -19.69
CA HIS A 139 21.81 23.02 -19.25
C HIS A 139 20.97 24.09 -18.52
N GLY A 140 21.44 24.59 -17.38
CA GLY A 140 20.74 25.58 -16.57
C GLY A 140 19.63 25.04 -15.65
N MET A 141 19.17 23.79 -15.81
CA MET A 141 18.16 23.21 -14.91
C MET A 141 18.79 22.75 -13.57
N PRO A 142 18.22 23.11 -12.40
CA PRO A 142 18.62 22.56 -11.11
C PRO A 142 18.46 21.03 -11.07
N LEU A 143 19.35 20.32 -10.37
CA LEU A 143 19.27 18.85 -10.28
C LEU A 143 17.96 18.40 -9.59
N GLN A 144 17.55 19.08 -8.53
CA GLN A 144 16.33 18.77 -7.77
C GLN A 144 15.10 18.86 -8.66
N GLU A 145 14.98 19.92 -9.45
CA GLU A 145 13.90 20.06 -10.43
C GLU A 145 13.91 18.93 -11.46
N PHE A 146 15.10 18.55 -11.94
CA PHE A 146 15.25 17.44 -12.88
C PHE A 146 14.82 16.09 -12.28
N VAL A 147 15.13 15.84 -11.00
CA VAL A 147 14.67 14.65 -10.27
C VAL A 147 13.14 14.68 -10.13
N VAL A 148 12.57 15.80 -9.67
CA VAL A 148 11.11 15.99 -9.56
C VAL A 148 10.40 15.66 -10.88
N ARG A 149 10.92 16.16 -12.02
CA ARG A 149 10.35 15.87 -13.35
C ARG A 149 10.38 14.38 -13.70
N HIS A 150 11.39 13.63 -13.27
CA HIS A 150 11.49 12.18 -13.48
C HIS A 150 10.57 11.38 -12.54
N SER A 151 10.14 12.00 -11.45
CA SER A 151 9.35 11.36 -10.40
C SER A 151 7.84 11.53 -10.60
N ILE A 152 7.37 12.45 -11.45
CA ILE A 152 5.93 12.59 -11.75
C ILE A 152 5.37 11.31 -12.37
N GLY A 153 4.23 10.85 -11.81
CA GLY A 153 3.58 9.62 -12.25
C GLY A 153 4.34 8.35 -11.87
N THR A 154 5.41 8.45 -11.06
CA THR A 154 6.11 7.29 -10.48
C THR A 154 6.24 7.40 -8.95
N ASP A 155 6.63 8.56 -8.41
CA ASP A 155 6.77 8.78 -6.95
C ASP A 155 5.80 9.77 -6.34
N PHE A 156 5.27 10.70 -7.13
CA PHE A 156 4.14 11.56 -6.76
C PHE A 156 3.26 11.85 -7.98
N ALA A 157 2.09 12.45 -7.77
CA ALA A 157 1.11 12.68 -8.82
C ALA A 157 0.81 11.42 -9.65
N MET A 158 0.63 10.27 -8.98
CA MET A 158 0.46 8.95 -9.63
C MET A 158 -0.55 8.97 -10.78
N ASN A 159 -1.70 9.59 -10.52
CA ASN A 159 -2.85 9.62 -11.40
C ASN A 159 -2.70 10.53 -12.60
N PHE A 160 -1.58 11.27 -12.72
CA PHE A 160 -1.24 11.88 -14.01
C PHE A 160 -1.02 10.82 -15.08
N ALA A 161 -0.38 9.69 -14.74
CA ALA A 161 0.08 8.71 -15.71
C ALA A 161 -0.44 7.29 -15.46
N ARG A 162 -1.05 7.02 -14.30
CA ARG A 162 -1.37 5.66 -13.85
C ARG A 162 -2.69 5.57 -13.10
N THR A 163 -3.38 4.45 -13.27
CA THR A 163 -4.44 4.03 -12.34
C THR A 163 -3.80 3.29 -11.17
N ALA A 164 -4.23 3.57 -9.95
CA ALA A 164 -3.78 2.89 -8.74
C ALA A 164 -4.89 1.99 -8.17
N TYR A 165 -4.59 0.71 -8.02
CA TYR A 165 -5.44 -0.27 -7.34
C TYR A 165 -4.85 -0.56 -5.97
N CYS A 166 -5.57 -0.20 -4.92
CA CYS A 166 -5.03 -0.15 -3.57
C CYS A 166 -5.84 -1.02 -2.62
N ALA A 167 -5.16 -1.81 -1.80
CA ALA A 167 -5.75 -2.55 -0.70
C ALA A 167 -5.34 -1.85 0.59
N ARG A 168 -6.33 -1.54 1.43
CA ARG A 168 -6.17 -0.83 2.68
C ARG A 168 -6.32 -1.79 3.85
N GLN A 169 -5.39 -1.71 4.79
CA GLN A 169 -5.34 -2.54 5.97
C GLN A 169 -5.23 -1.65 7.21
N PRO A 170 -6.28 -1.59 8.05
CA PRO A 170 -6.18 -1.01 9.38
C PRO A 170 -5.11 -1.72 10.21
N LEU A 171 -4.39 -0.93 11.00
CA LEU A 171 -3.30 -1.38 11.87
C LEU A 171 -3.43 -0.77 13.25
N THR A 172 -2.76 -1.36 14.24
CA THR A 172 -2.47 -0.65 15.49
C THR A 172 -1.39 0.41 15.26
N ARG A 173 -1.28 1.37 16.18
CA ARG A 173 -0.24 2.39 16.13
C ARG A 173 1.17 1.77 16.23
N GLU A 174 1.33 0.72 17.05
CA GLU A 174 2.57 -0.02 17.20
C GLU A 174 2.95 -0.75 15.91
N ALA A 175 1.98 -1.40 15.25
CA ALA A 175 2.19 -2.08 13.98
C ALA A 175 2.62 -1.10 12.87
N LEU A 176 1.99 0.07 12.80
CA LEU A 176 2.42 1.14 11.89
C LEU A 176 3.85 1.62 12.22
N GLY A 177 4.17 1.74 13.51
CA GLY A 177 5.52 2.10 13.98
C GLY A 177 6.59 1.12 13.50
N ARG A 178 6.30 -0.19 13.51
CA ARG A 178 7.22 -1.20 12.97
C ARG A 178 7.42 -1.09 11.46
N ALA A 179 6.35 -0.79 10.71
CA ALA A 179 6.46 -0.54 9.27
C ALA A 179 7.32 0.70 8.96
N ILE A 180 7.14 1.78 9.73
CA ILE A 180 7.96 2.99 9.64
C ILE A 180 9.43 2.68 9.95
N ALA A 181 9.70 1.92 11.02
CA ALA A 181 11.06 1.52 11.38
C ALA A 181 11.73 0.70 10.28
N TYR A 182 11.00 -0.22 9.65
CA TYR A 182 11.49 -0.95 8.48
C TYR A 182 11.86 -0.02 7.32
N LEU A 183 10.95 0.89 6.93
CA LEU A 183 11.20 1.84 5.84
C LEU A 183 12.45 2.69 6.13
N ASN A 184 12.55 3.25 7.33
CA ASN A 184 13.70 4.05 7.73
C ASN A 184 15.01 3.25 7.67
N ALA A 185 15.03 2.01 8.18
CA ALA A 185 16.21 1.14 8.13
C ALA A 185 16.66 0.84 6.69
N VAL A 186 15.72 0.71 5.75
CA VAL A 186 16.04 0.52 4.33
C VAL A 186 16.75 1.75 3.74
N ASN A 187 16.28 2.97 4.04
CA ASN A 187 16.93 4.21 3.60
C ASN A 187 18.27 4.44 4.33
N GLU A 188 18.37 4.15 5.61
CA GLU A 188 19.63 4.21 6.37
C GLU A 188 20.69 3.27 5.78
N SER A 189 20.31 2.04 5.43
CA SER A 189 21.17 1.08 4.72
C SER A 189 21.61 1.62 3.36
N ALA A 190 20.69 2.17 2.58
CA ALA A 190 20.98 2.75 1.26
C ALA A 190 21.95 3.93 1.36
N ARG A 191 21.87 4.75 2.41
CA ARG A 191 22.82 5.83 2.65
C ARG A 191 24.20 5.33 3.02
N ALA A 192 24.26 4.32 3.89
CA ALA A 192 25.52 3.79 4.38
C ALA A 192 26.31 3.00 3.33
N ARG A 193 25.61 2.30 2.41
CA ARG A 193 26.23 1.35 1.48
C ARG A 193 25.93 1.61 0.00
N GLY A 194 25.14 2.65 -0.30
CA GLY A 194 24.56 2.85 -1.62
C GLY A 194 23.30 2.01 -1.85
N TYR A 195 22.50 2.43 -2.81
CA TYR A 195 21.29 1.75 -3.27
C TYR A 195 21.51 1.14 -4.65
N ILE A 196 21.24 -0.17 -4.76
CA ILE A 196 21.22 -0.91 -6.02
C ILE A 196 19.81 -1.49 -6.19
N TRP A 197 19.04 -0.88 -7.08
CA TRP A 197 17.74 -1.41 -7.50
C TRP A 197 17.90 -2.72 -8.29
N ASP A 198 17.06 -3.70 -7.98
CA ASP A 198 17.00 -4.98 -8.67
C ASP A 198 15.55 -5.38 -8.98
N ALA A 199 15.28 -5.74 -10.22
CA ALA A 199 13.93 -6.05 -10.70
C ALA A 199 13.30 -7.28 -10.02
N TYR A 200 14.10 -8.19 -9.48
CA TYR A 200 13.68 -9.48 -8.98
C TYR A 200 13.69 -9.57 -7.46
N THR A 201 14.61 -8.87 -6.78
CA THR A 201 14.85 -9.05 -5.33
C THR A 201 15.01 -7.75 -4.53
N ASN A 202 15.04 -6.58 -5.17
CA ASN A 202 15.14 -5.28 -4.47
C ASN A 202 14.44 -4.17 -5.27
N ASN A 203 13.12 -4.36 -5.46
CA ASN A 203 12.26 -3.45 -6.20
C ASN A 203 11.17 -2.83 -5.29
N CYS A 204 10.32 -2.00 -5.89
CA CYS A 204 9.19 -1.37 -5.22
C CYS A 204 8.25 -2.35 -4.51
N SER A 205 7.91 -3.49 -5.13
CA SER A 205 7.02 -4.49 -4.54
C SER A 205 7.64 -5.16 -3.31
N HIS A 206 8.97 -5.33 -3.24
CA HIS A 206 9.63 -5.88 -2.04
C HIS A 206 9.52 -4.93 -0.86
N VAL A 207 9.79 -3.64 -1.07
CA VAL A 207 9.69 -2.63 -0.02
C VAL A 207 8.27 -2.51 0.50
N VAL A 208 7.28 -2.45 -0.40
CA VAL A 208 5.87 -2.44 -0.02
C VAL A 208 5.48 -3.71 0.73
N HIS A 209 5.87 -4.89 0.21
CA HIS A 209 5.58 -6.17 0.84
C HIS A 209 6.19 -6.28 2.24
N ASN A 210 7.46 -5.89 2.39
CA ASN A 210 8.19 -6.02 3.65
C ASN A 210 7.80 -4.95 4.68
N ALA A 211 7.37 -3.76 4.26
CA ALA A 211 6.77 -2.79 5.18
C ALA A 211 5.47 -3.33 5.80
N VAL A 212 4.62 -3.97 4.99
CA VAL A 212 3.41 -4.66 5.45
C VAL A 212 3.76 -5.89 6.30
N ALA A 213 4.82 -6.62 5.96
CA ALA A 213 5.32 -7.73 6.76
C ALA A 213 5.81 -7.28 8.14
N ALA A 214 6.55 -6.16 8.20
CA ALA A 214 7.04 -5.57 9.45
C ALA A 214 5.91 -5.12 10.38
N ALA A 215 4.76 -4.72 9.82
CA ALA A 215 3.55 -4.47 10.60
C ALA A 215 2.97 -5.75 11.24
N GLY A 216 3.39 -6.94 10.80
CA GLY A 216 2.95 -8.24 11.30
C GLY A 216 1.87 -8.91 10.45
N VAL A 217 1.52 -8.35 9.29
CA VAL A 217 0.41 -8.85 8.45
C VAL A 217 0.73 -10.20 7.79
N TRP A 218 1.97 -10.42 7.36
CA TRP A 218 2.45 -11.69 6.76
C TRP A 218 3.97 -11.81 6.91
N ASP A 219 4.57 -12.85 6.35
CA ASP A 219 6.02 -13.04 6.37
C ASP A 219 6.79 -12.10 5.44
N PRO A 220 8.00 -11.67 5.83
CA PRO A 220 8.87 -10.92 4.95
C PRO A 220 9.38 -11.79 3.80
N LYS A 221 9.78 -11.13 2.72
CA LYS A 221 10.55 -11.70 1.61
C LYS A 221 12.01 -11.34 1.75
N GLU A 222 12.89 -12.24 1.32
CA GLU A 222 14.31 -11.95 1.30
C GLU A 222 14.65 -10.92 0.23
N THR A 223 15.33 -9.84 0.62
CA THR A 223 15.93 -8.90 -0.33
C THR A 223 17.39 -9.26 -0.58
N ARG A 224 17.79 -9.40 -1.84
CA ARG A 224 19.14 -9.82 -2.23
C ARG A 224 19.77 -8.79 -3.18
N SER A 225 21.08 -8.63 -3.08
CA SER A 225 21.85 -7.88 -4.09
C SER A 225 21.97 -8.71 -5.38
N PRO A 226 22.04 -8.07 -6.57
CA PRO A 226 22.21 -8.79 -7.83
C PRO A 226 23.47 -9.66 -7.83
N GLY A 227 23.38 -10.90 -8.33
CA GLY A 227 24.54 -11.79 -8.49
C GLY A 227 24.23 -13.05 -9.30
N PRO A 228 25.24 -13.74 -9.84
CA PRO A 228 25.03 -14.92 -10.70
C PRO A 228 24.30 -16.08 -10.00
N THR A 229 24.28 -16.11 -8.66
CA THR A 229 23.55 -17.11 -7.86
C THR A 229 22.14 -16.69 -7.46
N SER A 230 21.72 -15.42 -7.69
CA SER A 230 20.39 -14.95 -7.30
C SER A 230 19.29 -15.64 -8.11
N VAL A 231 19.43 -15.67 -9.44
CA VAL A 231 18.45 -16.29 -10.35
C VAL A 231 18.17 -17.76 -10.02
N VAL A 232 19.20 -18.54 -9.69
CA VAL A 232 19.05 -19.97 -9.31
C VAL A 232 18.31 -20.10 -7.98
N ARG A 233 18.63 -19.26 -6.99
CA ARG A 233 17.93 -19.23 -5.71
C ARG A 233 16.49 -18.76 -5.86
N ASP A 234 16.23 -17.86 -6.79
CA ASP A 234 14.89 -17.33 -7.04
C ASP A 234 13.97 -18.39 -7.67
N VAL A 235 14.47 -19.16 -8.65
CA VAL A 235 13.75 -20.33 -9.20
C VAL A 235 13.50 -21.38 -8.11
N MET A 236 14.49 -21.65 -7.27
CA MET A 236 14.32 -22.57 -6.13
C MET A 236 13.32 -22.05 -5.10
N SER A 237 13.21 -20.73 -4.90
CA SER A 237 12.21 -20.13 -4.01
C SER A 237 10.79 -20.39 -4.51
N VAL A 238 10.56 -20.37 -5.83
CA VAL A 238 9.26 -20.68 -6.45
C VAL A 238 8.91 -22.16 -6.28
N ALA A 239 9.87 -23.05 -6.54
CA ALA A 239 9.66 -24.49 -6.34
C ALA A 239 9.35 -24.82 -4.88
N LYS A 240 10.09 -24.22 -3.94
CA LYS A 240 9.87 -24.38 -2.49
C LYS A 240 8.55 -23.77 -2.03
N ALA A 241 8.16 -22.63 -2.60
CA ALA A 241 6.88 -21.99 -2.35
C ALA A 241 5.70 -22.90 -2.73
N ILE A 242 5.75 -23.49 -3.92
CA ILE A 242 4.73 -24.45 -4.40
C ILE A 242 4.73 -25.71 -3.53
N ALA A 243 5.89 -26.28 -3.21
CA ALA A 243 6.00 -27.52 -2.45
C ALA A 243 5.58 -27.39 -0.97
N LEU A 244 5.80 -26.21 -0.35
CA LEU A 244 5.54 -25.98 1.07
C LEU A 244 4.29 -25.11 1.33
N GLY A 245 3.58 -24.69 0.28
CA GLY A 245 2.51 -23.69 0.41
C GLY A 245 3.00 -22.34 0.96
N ARG A 246 4.29 -22.03 0.76
CA ARG A 246 4.95 -20.80 1.24
C ARG A 246 5.10 -19.79 0.11
N MET A 247 5.59 -18.59 0.41
CA MET A 247 5.82 -17.55 -0.60
C MET A 247 7.15 -17.71 -1.30
N SER A 248 7.15 -17.40 -2.60
CA SER A 248 8.40 -17.10 -3.31
C SER A 248 8.88 -15.70 -2.93
N ASP A 249 10.20 -15.52 -3.01
CA ASP A 249 10.81 -14.20 -2.85
C ASP A 249 10.47 -13.26 -4.00
N PHE A 250 10.02 -13.74 -5.17
CA PHE A 250 9.55 -12.87 -6.25
C PHE A 250 8.39 -11.99 -5.79
N SER A 251 8.52 -10.68 -5.99
CA SER A 251 7.49 -9.72 -5.63
C SER A 251 7.04 -8.87 -6.81
N PHE A 252 5.73 -8.95 -7.10
CA PHE A 252 5.05 -8.21 -8.16
C PHE A 252 3.96 -7.31 -7.56
N PRO A 253 3.77 -6.07 -8.06
CA PRO A 253 2.83 -5.12 -7.50
C PRO A 253 1.41 -5.68 -7.34
N ALA A 254 0.85 -6.28 -8.39
CA ALA A 254 -0.51 -6.79 -8.41
C ALA A 254 -0.71 -7.94 -7.41
N ASN A 255 0.31 -8.82 -7.25
CA ASN A 255 0.29 -9.87 -6.24
C ASN A 255 0.26 -9.29 -4.82
N THR A 256 1.06 -8.27 -4.52
CA THR A 256 1.05 -7.63 -3.18
C THR A 256 -0.32 -7.01 -2.87
N PHE A 257 -0.96 -6.34 -3.83
CA PHE A 257 -2.32 -5.81 -3.70
C PHE A 257 -3.33 -6.93 -3.36
N VAL A 258 -3.39 -8.00 -4.17
CA VAL A 258 -4.34 -9.09 -3.94
C VAL A 258 -4.11 -9.76 -2.59
N ARG A 259 -2.85 -9.94 -2.20
CA ARG A 259 -2.53 -10.57 -0.92
C ARG A 259 -2.93 -9.71 0.26
N LEU A 260 -2.81 -8.38 0.17
CA LEU A 260 -3.21 -7.51 1.27
C LEU A 260 -4.73 -7.52 1.43
N TYR A 261 -5.46 -7.55 0.31
CA TYR A 261 -6.89 -7.82 0.34
C TYR A 261 -7.20 -9.15 1.04
N GLU A 262 -6.52 -10.25 0.69
CA GLU A 262 -6.75 -11.57 1.31
C GLU A 262 -6.45 -11.55 2.81
N ALA A 263 -5.35 -10.90 3.21
CA ALA A 263 -4.94 -10.75 4.59
C ALA A 263 -5.97 -9.96 5.41
N GLY A 264 -6.56 -8.92 4.83
CA GLY A 264 -7.58 -8.10 5.48
C GLY A 264 -8.97 -8.71 5.48
N ASN A 265 -9.32 -9.54 4.48
CA ASN A 265 -10.72 -9.92 4.22
C ASN A 265 -11.02 -11.42 4.22
N GLU A 266 -10.08 -12.29 3.84
CA GLU A 266 -10.41 -13.69 3.51
C GLU A 266 -9.82 -14.75 4.46
N ARG A 267 -8.89 -14.40 5.36
CA ARG A 267 -8.33 -15.43 6.27
C ARG A 267 -9.41 -15.96 7.23
N PRO A 268 -9.25 -17.22 7.70
CA PRO A 268 -10.27 -17.86 8.51
C PRO A 268 -10.37 -17.17 9.87
N ILE A 269 -11.55 -16.62 10.15
CA ILE A 269 -11.90 -16.11 11.48
C ILE A 269 -13.15 -16.80 12.06
N GLU A 270 -13.80 -17.66 11.27
CA GLU A 270 -15.04 -18.33 11.61
C GLU A 270 -14.82 -19.58 12.46
N ASP A 271 -13.67 -20.24 12.30
CA ASP A 271 -13.36 -21.52 12.90
C ASP A 271 -12.00 -21.49 13.60
N ALA A 272 -11.97 -21.86 14.89
CA ALA A 272 -10.77 -21.80 15.71
C ALA A 272 -9.66 -22.76 15.22
N VAL A 273 -10.03 -23.92 14.66
CA VAL A 273 -9.06 -24.90 14.14
C VAL A 273 -8.42 -24.40 12.86
N ALA A 274 -9.20 -23.81 11.94
CA ALA A 274 -8.69 -23.19 10.74
C ALA A 274 -7.83 -21.96 11.08
N ALA A 275 -8.25 -21.15 12.06
CA ALA A 275 -7.50 -20.00 12.54
C ALA A 275 -6.15 -20.40 13.18
N SER A 276 -6.12 -21.45 14.01
CA SER A 276 -4.87 -21.93 14.65
C SER A 276 -3.90 -22.55 13.64
N ARG A 277 -4.42 -23.19 12.58
CA ARG A 277 -3.62 -23.73 11.48
C ARG A 277 -3.14 -22.67 10.49
N ASN A 278 -3.78 -21.50 10.47
CA ASN A 278 -3.34 -20.40 9.64
C ASN A 278 -2.22 -19.61 10.34
N HIS A 279 -1.01 -19.73 9.80
CA HIS A 279 0.19 -19.11 10.35
C HIS A 279 0.03 -17.62 10.70
N ASP A 280 -0.54 -16.83 9.78
CA ASP A 280 -0.64 -15.38 9.95
C ASP A 280 -1.72 -14.99 10.96
N VAL A 281 -2.84 -15.73 11.00
CA VAL A 281 -3.89 -15.53 12.01
C VAL A 281 -3.36 -15.90 13.39
N ALA A 282 -2.73 -17.08 13.54
CA ALA A 282 -2.16 -17.53 14.80
C ALA A 282 -1.10 -16.55 15.33
N ARG A 283 -0.25 -16.00 14.45
CA ARG A 283 0.75 -15.00 14.82
C ARG A 283 0.11 -13.68 15.27
N THR A 284 -0.79 -13.11 14.47
CA THR A 284 -1.43 -11.84 14.85
C THR A 284 -2.23 -11.97 16.14
N MET A 285 -2.91 -13.11 16.35
CA MET A 285 -3.54 -13.46 17.62
C MET A 285 -2.57 -13.44 18.80
N SER A 286 -1.37 -14.01 18.63
CA SER A 286 -0.31 -13.98 19.64
C SER A 286 0.19 -12.55 19.92
N ASP A 287 0.18 -11.69 18.90
CA ASP A 287 0.53 -10.27 19.01
C ASP A 287 -0.62 -9.40 19.55
N GLY A 288 -1.77 -10.01 19.88
CA GLY A 288 -2.92 -9.34 20.49
C GLY A 288 -3.89 -8.65 19.53
N TRP A 289 -3.83 -8.93 18.22
CA TRP A 289 -4.72 -8.32 17.21
C TRP A 289 -5.11 -9.31 16.11
N LEU A 290 -6.02 -8.94 15.21
CA LEU A 290 -6.37 -9.74 14.03
C LEU A 290 -6.12 -8.94 12.76
N SER A 291 -5.34 -9.51 11.85
CA SER A 291 -5.12 -8.92 10.52
C SER A 291 -6.37 -8.93 9.64
N THR A 292 -7.21 -9.97 9.77
CA THR A 292 -8.50 -10.05 9.08
C THR A 292 -9.59 -9.43 9.94
N GLY A 293 -10.11 -8.28 9.52
CA GLY A 293 -11.02 -7.50 10.34
C GLY A 293 -11.64 -6.29 9.64
N PRO A 294 -12.57 -5.61 10.34
CA PRO A 294 -13.31 -4.46 9.81
C PRO A 294 -12.38 -3.32 9.41
N GLY A 295 -12.77 -2.58 8.37
CA GLY A 295 -12.03 -1.46 7.79
C GLY A 295 -11.06 -1.86 6.68
N ALA A 296 -10.82 -3.15 6.44
CA ALA A 296 -10.04 -3.59 5.30
C ALA A 296 -10.82 -3.36 3.99
N LEU A 297 -10.35 -2.46 3.14
CA LEU A 297 -11.07 -2.01 1.93
C LEU A 297 -10.17 -2.04 0.69
N ILE A 298 -10.78 -1.95 -0.47
CA ILE A 298 -10.13 -1.71 -1.76
C ILE A 298 -10.55 -0.34 -2.26
N ALA A 299 -9.58 0.40 -2.77
CA ALA A 299 -9.79 1.67 -3.44
C ALA A 299 -9.17 1.61 -4.85
N THR A 300 -9.81 2.29 -5.79
CA THR A 300 -9.25 2.56 -7.11
C THR A 300 -9.13 4.06 -7.28
N TYR A 301 -7.92 4.55 -7.48
CA TYR A 301 -7.67 5.94 -7.89
C TYR A 301 -7.41 5.92 -9.39
N PRO A 302 -8.40 6.29 -10.22
CA PRO A 302 -8.24 6.24 -11.66
C PRO A 302 -7.19 7.24 -12.11
N MET A 303 -6.49 6.90 -13.20
CA MET A 303 -5.78 7.90 -13.99
C MET A 303 -6.73 9.05 -14.33
N HIS A 304 -6.21 10.28 -14.33
CA HIS A 304 -6.97 11.46 -14.68
C HIS A 304 -7.59 11.30 -16.08
N ASP A 305 -8.83 11.76 -16.19
CA ASP A 305 -9.71 11.53 -17.33
C ASP A 305 -9.02 11.77 -18.68
N GLY A 306 -9.24 10.87 -19.63
CA GLY A 306 -8.52 10.85 -20.91
C GLY A 306 -8.74 12.10 -21.75
N ASP A 307 -9.94 12.69 -21.72
CA ASP A 307 -10.27 13.90 -22.47
C ASP A 307 -9.67 15.16 -21.83
N ARG A 308 -9.32 15.07 -20.54
CA ARG A 308 -8.66 16.12 -19.75
C ARG A 308 -7.18 15.84 -19.49
N ASN A 309 -6.62 14.74 -20.01
CA ASN A 309 -5.22 14.37 -19.86
C ASN A 309 -4.43 14.50 -21.18
N ARG A 310 -3.81 15.67 -21.36
CA ARG A 310 -3.08 16.01 -22.59
C ARG A 310 -1.66 15.43 -22.64
N LEU A 311 -1.13 14.95 -21.52
CA LEU A 311 0.29 14.59 -21.39
C LEU A 311 0.54 13.08 -21.34
N PHE A 312 -0.43 12.33 -20.82
CA PHE A 312 -0.29 10.89 -20.60
C PHE A 312 -1.43 10.13 -21.26
N ALA A 313 -1.18 8.85 -21.55
CA ALA A 313 -2.16 7.92 -22.07
C ALA A 313 -2.30 6.73 -21.12
N ALA A 314 -3.44 6.03 -21.17
CA ALA A 314 -3.65 4.84 -20.36
C ALA A 314 -2.58 3.78 -20.68
N GLY A 315 -1.98 3.22 -19.61
CA GLY A 315 -1.10 2.07 -19.69
C GLY A 315 -1.83 0.75 -19.46
N ARG A 316 -1.10 -0.35 -19.60
CA ARG A 316 -1.61 -1.70 -19.27
C ARG A 316 -1.71 -1.91 -17.76
N ASP A 317 -2.56 -2.84 -17.35
CA ASP A 317 -2.57 -3.34 -15.97
C ASP A 317 -1.19 -3.86 -15.55
N PRO A 318 -0.83 -3.73 -14.25
CA PRO A 318 0.44 -4.23 -13.74
C PRO A 318 0.54 -5.74 -13.94
N PHE A 319 1.75 -6.23 -14.19
CA PHE A 319 1.96 -7.67 -14.28
C PHE A 319 1.55 -8.36 -12.98
N LEU A 320 0.89 -9.50 -13.16
CA LEU A 320 0.48 -10.37 -12.11
C LEU A 320 0.99 -11.78 -12.43
N PHE A 321 1.71 -12.36 -11.48
CA PHE A 321 2.09 -13.75 -11.57
C PHE A 321 0.96 -14.63 -11.04
N SER A 322 0.42 -15.48 -11.89
CA SER A 322 -0.67 -16.42 -11.58
C SER A 322 -0.26 -17.82 -12.02
N VAL A 323 -0.61 -18.83 -11.23
CA VAL A 323 -0.50 -20.24 -11.65
C VAL A 323 -1.93 -20.77 -11.78
N PRO A 324 -2.45 -20.99 -13.01
CA PRO A 324 -3.81 -21.48 -13.21
C PRO A 324 -4.11 -22.74 -12.38
N MET A 325 -5.32 -22.83 -11.82
CA MET A 325 -5.82 -23.91 -10.95
C MET A 325 -5.15 -24.09 -9.56
N LEU A 326 -3.92 -23.61 -9.34
CA LEU A 326 -3.22 -23.73 -8.05
C LEU A 326 -3.16 -22.40 -7.28
N TRP A 327 -3.04 -21.28 -7.99
CA TRP A 327 -2.91 -19.95 -7.41
C TRP A 327 -3.44 -18.90 -8.41
N ASP A 328 -4.74 -18.96 -8.73
CA ASP A 328 -5.37 -18.00 -9.67
C ASP A 328 -5.54 -16.62 -9.04
N LYS A 329 -4.48 -15.82 -9.15
CA LYS A 329 -4.44 -14.43 -8.71
C LYS A 329 -5.02 -13.49 -9.76
N GLU A 330 -5.13 -13.92 -11.01
CA GLU A 330 -5.57 -13.08 -12.13
C GLU A 330 -7.08 -12.85 -12.07
N GLU A 331 -7.86 -13.92 -11.92
CA GLU A 331 -9.32 -13.80 -11.77
C GLU A 331 -9.66 -12.93 -10.56
N LYS A 332 -8.97 -13.17 -9.44
CA LYS A 332 -9.15 -12.37 -8.23
C LYS A 332 -8.80 -10.90 -8.46
N PHE A 333 -7.66 -10.60 -9.08
CA PHE A 333 -7.30 -9.21 -9.40
C PHE A 333 -8.36 -8.53 -10.27
N ARG A 334 -8.83 -9.20 -11.34
CA ARG A 334 -9.89 -8.66 -12.21
C ARG A 334 -11.18 -8.42 -11.43
N ARG A 335 -11.63 -9.39 -10.62
CA ARG A 335 -12.81 -9.23 -9.76
C ARG A 335 -12.69 -8.01 -8.87
N LEU A 336 -11.56 -7.85 -8.18
CA LEU A 336 -11.34 -6.75 -7.23
C LEU A 336 -11.18 -5.37 -7.89
N THR A 337 -10.79 -5.31 -9.17
CA THR A 337 -10.52 -4.04 -9.87
C THR A 337 -11.58 -3.66 -10.91
N ARG A 338 -12.50 -4.56 -11.23
CA ARG A 338 -13.56 -4.35 -12.24
C ARG A 338 -14.95 -4.45 -11.64
N THR A 339 -15.17 -5.44 -10.78
CA THR A 339 -16.48 -5.73 -10.17
C THR A 339 -16.32 -6.09 -8.68
N PRO A 340 -15.71 -5.22 -7.87
CA PRO A 340 -15.49 -5.53 -6.47
C PRO A 340 -16.82 -5.61 -5.71
N PRO A 341 -16.97 -6.56 -4.77
CA PRO A 341 -18.17 -6.63 -3.93
C PRO A 341 -18.23 -5.42 -2.99
N SER A 342 -19.44 -4.96 -2.65
CA SER A 342 -19.63 -3.81 -1.76
C SER A 342 -18.96 -4.00 -0.40
N ALA A 343 -18.91 -5.24 0.11
CA ALA A 343 -18.24 -5.59 1.37
C ALA A 343 -16.76 -5.18 1.43
N VAL A 344 -16.10 -4.85 0.31
CA VAL A 344 -14.72 -4.35 0.28
C VAL A 344 -14.56 -2.97 -0.35
N THR A 345 -15.64 -2.31 -0.77
CA THR A 345 -15.56 -0.93 -1.32
C THR A 345 -16.41 0.08 -0.58
N ASP A 346 -17.38 -0.39 0.20
CA ASP A 346 -18.25 0.44 1.03
C ASP A 346 -17.95 0.15 2.50
N LEU A 347 -17.67 1.21 3.26
CA LEU A 347 -17.26 1.08 4.66
C LEU A 347 -18.36 0.46 5.52
N TYR A 348 -19.61 0.88 5.36
CA TYR A 348 -20.71 0.37 6.16
C TYR A 348 -21.02 -1.11 5.84
N ALA A 349 -20.99 -1.48 4.56
CA ALA A 349 -21.13 -2.87 4.12
C ALA A 349 -20.00 -3.74 4.67
N ASN A 350 -18.76 -3.23 4.68
CA ASN A 350 -17.62 -3.93 5.27
C ASN A 350 -17.79 -4.15 6.78
N LEU A 351 -18.15 -3.11 7.54
CA LEU A 351 -18.40 -3.23 8.97
C LEU A 351 -19.52 -4.25 9.27
N THR A 352 -20.61 -4.19 8.51
CA THR A 352 -21.74 -5.12 8.64
C THR A 352 -21.33 -6.55 8.30
N HIS A 353 -20.56 -6.74 7.22
CA HIS A 353 -20.04 -8.03 6.82
C HIS A 353 -19.19 -8.68 7.93
N PHE A 354 -18.26 -7.92 8.54
CA PHE A 354 -17.43 -8.42 9.63
C PHE A 354 -18.23 -8.71 10.91
N ARG A 355 -19.19 -7.85 11.28
CA ARG A 355 -20.11 -8.11 12.39
C ARG A 355 -20.79 -9.48 12.22
N ASP A 356 -21.31 -9.75 11.03
CA ASP A 356 -22.04 -11.00 10.75
C ASP A 356 -21.10 -12.21 10.74
N ARG A 357 -19.85 -12.06 10.27
CA ARG A 357 -18.81 -13.09 10.39
C ARG A 357 -18.49 -13.42 11.85
N TYR A 358 -18.32 -12.41 12.70
CA TYR A 358 -18.05 -12.63 14.13
C TYR A 358 -19.23 -13.28 14.85
N LEU A 359 -20.46 -12.84 14.58
CA LEU A 359 -21.68 -13.47 15.12
C LEU A 359 -21.77 -14.95 14.72
N LYS A 360 -21.53 -15.26 13.45
CA LYS A 360 -21.52 -16.64 12.95
C LYS A 360 -20.45 -17.47 13.66
N ALA A 361 -19.23 -16.95 13.75
CA ALA A 361 -18.11 -17.62 14.40
C ALA A 361 -18.41 -17.97 15.87
N LEU A 362 -18.94 -17.00 16.64
CA LEU A 362 -19.27 -17.18 18.06
C LEU A 362 -20.43 -18.16 18.28
N ALA A 363 -21.37 -18.24 17.33
CA ALA A 363 -22.49 -19.19 17.39
C ALA A 363 -22.06 -20.63 17.08
N THR A 364 -21.07 -20.82 16.20
CA THR A 364 -20.63 -22.17 15.76
C THR A 364 -19.49 -22.74 16.59
N GLN A 365 -18.75 -21.92 17.33
CA GLN A 365 -17.65 -22.40 18.15
C GLN A 365 -18.16 -23.02 19.47
N PRO A 366 -17.68 -24.22 19.86
CA PRO A 366 -18.02 -24.82 21.14
C PRO A 366 -17.52 -23.95 22.30
N ALA A 367 -18.28 -23.92 23.39
CA ALA A 367 -18.04 -23.04 24.53
C ALA A 367 -16.79 -23.43 25.33
N ASN A 368 -16.35 -24.69 25.25
CA ASN A 368 -15.22 -25.17 26.03
C ASN A 368 -14.72 -26.53 25.54
N ASN A 369 -13.48 -26.60 25.02
CA ASN A 369 -12.84 -27.85 24.59
C ASN A 369 -11.51 -28.12 25.31
N GLY A 370 -11.10 -27.28 26.28
CA GLY A 370 -9.78 -27.36 26.91
C GLY A 370 -8.61 -26.92 26.01
N ASP A 371 -8.88 -26.30 24.85
CA ASP A 371 -7.88 -25.71 23.97
C ASP A 371 -7.67 -24.23 24.30
N THR A 372 -6.48 -23.91 24.83
CA THR A 372 -6.07 -22.54 25.18
C THR A 372 -6.05 -21.57 23.99
N PHE A 373 -5.91 -22.05 22.75
CA PHE A 373 -6.08 -21.19 21.58
C PHE A 373 -7.54 -20.87 21.34
N GLY A 374 -8.41 -21.89 21.28
CA GLY A 374 -9.84 -21.73 21.04
C GLY A 374 -10.53 -20.76 22.02
N GLU A 375 -10.18 -20.82 23.30
CA GLU A 375 -10.73 -19.90 24.32
C GLU A 375 -10.31 -18.44 24.07
N ARG A 376 -9.00 -18.19 23.92
CA ARG A 376 -8.47 -16.85 23.61
C ARG A 376 -8.99 -16.31 22.28
N PHE A 377 -9.18 -17.19 21.31
CA PHE A 377 -9.73 -16.86 20.01
C PHE A 377 -11.19 -16.42 20.11
N ARG A 378 -12.03 -17.19 20.82
CA ARG A 378 -13.43 -16.83 21.09
C ARG A 378 -13.54 -15.49 21.82
N GLU A 379 -12.70 -15.26 22.84
CA GLU A 379 -12.65 -13.99 23.57
C GLU A 379 -12.30 -12.83 22.65
N ARG A 380 -11.27 -12.98 21.81
CA ARG A 380 -10.90 -11.97 20.81
C ARG A 380 -12.04 -11.68 19.85
N LEU A 381 -12.74 -12.69 19.33
CA LEU A 381 -13.87 -12.50 18.43
C LEU A 381 -15.02 -11.74 19.09
N ALA A 382 -15.29 -11.99 20.38
CA ALA A 382 -16.30 -11.25 21.13
C ALA A 382 -15.91 -9.76 21.29
N GLN A 383 -14.63 -9.49 21.57
CA GLN A 383 -14.10 -8.13 21.65
C GLN A 383 -14.18 -7.41 20.29
N GLU A 384 -13.81 -8.08 19.18
CA GLU A 384 -13.93 -7.50 17.84
C GLU A 384 -15.38 -7.30 17.41
N LEU A 385 -16.31 -8.17 17.81
CA LEU A 385 -17.75 -7.96 17.57
C LEU A 385 -18.24 -6.68 18.26
N GLN A 386 -17.93 -6.52 19.54
CA GLN A 386 -18.31 -5.31 20.30
C GLN A 386 -17.69 -4.05 19.67
N ARG A 387 -16.40 -4.11 19.33
CA ARG A 387 -15.71 -3.00 18.64
C ARG A 387 -16.39 -2.66 17.31
N THR A 388 -16.72 -3.67 16.51
CA THR A 388 -17.37 -3.48 15.20
C THR A 388 -18.75 -2.87 15.36
N GLN A 389 -19.53 -3.28 16.36
CA GLN A 389 -20.84 -2.68 16.64
C GLN A 389 -20.72 -1.20 17.04
N SER A 390 -19.73 -0.85 17.86
CA SER A 390 -19.43 0.55 18.19
C SER A 390 -19.05 1.36 16.95
N LEU A 391 -18.18 0.83 16.08
CA LEU A 391 -17.80 1.47 14.81
C LEU A 391 -19.00 1.70 13.89
N ILE A 392 -19.94 0.75 13.83
CA ILE A 392 -21.19 0.90 13.06
C ILE A 392 -22.06 2.03 13.64
N ALA A 393 -22.18 2.12 14.96
CA ALA A 393 -22.94 3.18 15.62
C ALA A 393 -22.31 4.56 15.35
N GLU A 394 -20.99 4.67 15.49
CA GLU A 394 -20.24 5.90 15.22
C GLU A 394 -20.33 6.31 13.75
N TYR A 395 -20.18 5.37 12.81
CA TYR A 395 -20.35 5.63 11.38
C TYR A 395 -21.71 6.26 11.07
N ARG A 396 -22.81 5.75 11.66
CA ARG A 396 -24.16 6.28 11.42
C ARG A 396 -24.32 7.72 11.92
N VAL A 397 -23.67 8.07 13.04
CA VAL A 397 -23.67 9.45 13.55
C VAL A 397 -22.92 10.36 12.59
N LEU A 398 -21.75 9.94 12.12
CA LEU A 398 -20.90 10.73 11.21
C LEU A 398 -21.52 10.90 9.82
N ASP A 399 -22.04 9.83 9.22
CA ASP A 399 -22.72 9.87 7.91
C ASP A 399 -24.02 10.70 7.99
N GLY A 400 -24.77 10.59 9.09
CA GLY A 400 -25.95 11.43 9.34
C GLY A 400 -25.60 12.92 9.45
N ALA A 401 -24.50 13.27 10.11
CA ALA A 401 -24.02 14.64 10.22
C ALA A 401 -23.51 15.22 8.89
N ASN A 402 -23.02 14.37 7.97
CA ASN A 402 -22.55 14.81 6.65
C ASN A 402 -23.69 15.00 5.63
N ARG A 403 -24.91 14.52 5.93
CA ARG A 403 -26.08 14.61 5.04
C ARG A 403 -27.12 15.68 5.45
N GLY A 404 -26.98 16.26 6.64
CA GLY A 404 -27.80 17.37 7.13
C GLY A 404 -27.06 18.69 6.95
#